data_AF-A0A7K0J5L2-F1
#
_entry.id   AF-A0A7K0J5L2-F1
#
_cell.length_a   1.000
_cell.length_b   1.000
_cell.length_c   1.000
_cell.angle_alpha   90.00
_cell.angle_beta   90.00
_cell.angle_gamma   90.00
#
_symmetry.space_group_name_H-M   'P 1'
#
loop_
_entity.id
_entity.type
_entity.pdbx_description
1 polymer ?
#
loop_
_entity_poly.entity_id
_entity_poly.type
_entity_poly.pdbx_seq_one_letter_code
_entity_poly.pdbx_strand_id
1 'polypeptide(L)' 'MRHDEKITVYVSTEELIALETARLTMKSQGINADRGRIVRASVAMALADFEDNGEDSALARLLATD' A
#
# COMPACT_ATOMS: atom_id res chain seq x y z
N MET A 1 6.48 -14.00 -8.24
CA MET A 1 5.45 -13.54 -9.19
C MET A 1 6.04 -12.38 -9.99
N ARG A 2 6.08 -12.48 -11.31
CA ARG A 2 6.49 -11.36 -12.17
C ARG A 2 5.25 -10.49 -12.39
N HIS A 3 5.38 -9.18 -12.20
CA HIS A 3 4.34 -8.21 -12.56
C HIS A 3 4.81 -7.55 -13.85
N ASP A 4 3.98 -7.62 -14.89
CA ASP A 4 4.36 -7.18 -16.24
C ASP A 4 3.94 -5.72 -16.48
N GLU A 5 2.93 -5.26 -15.77
CA GLU A 5 2.42 -3.90 -15.77
C GLU A 5 3.08 -3.04 -14.68
N LYS A 6 3.32 -1.77 -15.00
CA LYS A 6 3.87 -0.78 -14.07
C LYS A 6 2.93 0.41 -13.93
N ILE A 7 2.59 0.73 -12.68
CA ILE A 7 2.04 2.03 -12.31
C ILE A 7 3.17 2.89 -11.70
N THR A 8 3.13 4.20 -11.93
CA THR A 8 4.03 5.16 -11.28
C THR A 8 3.17 6.09 -10.45
N VAL A 9 3.50 6.24 -9.16
CA VAL A 9 2.82 7.15 -8.25
C VAL A 9 3.82 8.17 -7.73
N TYR A 10 3.35 9.40 -7.56
CA TYR A 10 4.09 10.44 -6.85
C TYR A 10 3.66 10.41 -5.40
N VAL A 11 4.63 10.50 -4.50
CA VAL A 11 4.42 10.59 -3.06
C VAL A 11 5.21 11.78 -2.53
N SER A 12 4.73 12.38 -1.46
CA SER A 12 5.47 13.37 -0.71
C SER A 12 6.74 12.76 -0.10
N THR A 13 7.68 13.63 0.26
CA THR A 13 8.90 13.23 0.98
C THR A 13 8.56 12.53 2.30
N GLU A 14 7.53 12.98 3.01
CA GLU A 14 7.10 12.42 4.29
C GLU A 14 6.58 10.99 4.11
N GLU A 15 5.73 10.75 3.11
CA GLU A 15 5.21 9.41 2.79
C GLU A 15 6.34 8.45 2.38
N LEU A 16 7.33 8.93 1.60
CA LEU A 16 8.49 8.10 1.25
C LEU A 16 9.32 7.71 2.48
N ILE A 17 9.54 8.64 3.41
CA ILE A 17 10.24 8.37 4.67
C ILE A 17 9.46 7.38 5.53
N ALA A 18 8.14 7.54 5.63
CA ALA A 18 7.28 6.61 6.35
C ALA A 18 7.36 5.20 5.76
N LEU A 19 7.32 5.07 4.43
CA LEU A 19 7.45 3.79 3.73
C LEU A 19 8.81 3.12 3.99
N GLU A 20 9.91 3.89 3.96
CA GLU A 20 11.24 3.34 4.29
C GLU A 20 11.37 2.92 5.75
N THR A 21 10.82 3.71 6.66
CA THR A 21 10.82 3.40 8.10
C THR A 21 10.05 2.10 8.36
N ALA A 22 8.88 1.94 7.75
CA ALA A 22 8.11 0.70 7.82
C ALA A 22 8.91 -0.48 7.26
N ARG A 23 9.54 -0.32 6.08
CA ARG A 23 10.37 -1.35 5.46
C ARG A 23 11.53 -1.81 6.34
N LEU A 24 12.23 -0.88 7.00
CA LEU A 24 13.32 -1.19 7.92
C LEU A 24 12.82 -1.88 9.19
N THR A 25 11.65 -1.48 9.70
CA THR A 25 11.00 -2.10 10.86
C THR A 25 10.58 -3.54 10.56
N MET A 26 9.99 -3.79 9.39
CA MET A 26 9.66 -5.14 8.94
C MET A 26 10.92 -6.00 8.84
N LYS A 27 12.01 -5.43 8.30
CA LYS A 27 13.29 -6.13 8.19
C LYS A 27 13.86 -6.52 9.56
N SER A 28 13.77 -5.67 10.59
CA SER A 28 14.25 -6.00 11.94
C SER A 28 13.45 -7.14 12.58
N GLN A 29 12.21 -7.36 12.12
CA GLN A 29 11.34 -8.46 12.52
C GLN A 29 11.50 -9.71 11.63
N GLY A 30 12.48 -9.73 10.72
CA GLY A 30 12.72 -10.85 9.80
C GLY A 30 11.78 -10.90 8.59
N ILE A 31 10.95 -9.86 8.38
CA ILE A 31 10.03 -9.76 7.25
C ILE A 31 10.73 -9.02 6.10
N ASN A 32 11.15 -9.76 5.08
CA ASN A 32 11.80 -9.19 3.91
C ASN A 32 10.79 -8.70 2.86
N ALA A 33 10.63 -7.38 2.76
CA ALA A 33 9.83 -6.72 1.73
C ALA A 33 10.58 -5.53 1.11
N ASP A 34 10.44 -5.36 -0.21
CA ASP A 34 10.81 -4.13 -0.91
C ASP A 34 9.62 -3.16 -0.97
N ARG A 35 9.86 -1.93 -1.44
CA ARG A 35 8.81 -0.90 -1.60
C ARG A 35 7.63 -1.41 -2.43
N GLY A 36 7.93 -2.08 -3.55
CA GLY A 36 6.91 -2.57 -4.46
C GLY A 36 6.06 -3.67 -3.83
N ARG A 37 6.66 -4.57 -3.05
CA ARG A 37 5.94 -5.61 -2.31
C ARG A 37 5.01 -4.99 -1.26
N ILE A 38 5.46 -3.96 -0.54
CA ILE A 38 4.63 -3.24 0.43
C ILE A 38 3.45 -2.58 -0.29
N VAL A 39 3.72 -1.77 -1.32
CA VAL A 39 2.66 -1.05 -2.06
C VAL A 39 1.65 -2.02 -2.68
N ARG A 40 2.10 -3.10 -3.32
CA ARG A 40 1.20 -4.10 -3.90
C ARG A 40 0.35 -4.81 -2.86
N ALA A 41 0.91 -5.13 -1.69
CA ALA A 41 0.15 -5.74 -0.61
C ALA A 41 -0.91 -4.77 -0.06
N SER A 42 -0.56 -3.49 0.14
CA SER A 42 -1.50 -2.47 0.58
C SER A 42 -2.64 -2.27 -0.42
N VAL A 43 -2.33 -2.22 -1.73
CA VAL A 43 -3.36 -2.12 -2.79
C VAL A 43 -4.26 -3.36 -2.79
N ALA A 44 -3.70 -4.56 -2.70
CA ALA A 44 -4.50 -5.79 -2.64
C ALA A 44 -5.44 -5.83 -1.42
N MET A 45 -4.95 -5.40 -0.26
CA MET A 45 -5.77 -5.30 0.96
C MET A 45 -6.91 -4.28 0.80
N ALA A 46 -6.62 -3.11 0.23
CA ALA A 46 -7.63 -2.08 0.01
C ALA A 46 -8.69 -2.50 -1.02
N LEU A 47 -8.28 -3.20 -2.07
CA LEU A 47 -9.20 -3.72 -3.09
C LEU A 47 -10.08 -4.85 -2.54
N ALA A 48 -9.53 -5.75 -1.71
CA ALA A 48 -10.31 -6.79 -1.06
C ALA A 48 -11.34 -6.19 -0.08
N ASP A 49 -10.95 -5.20 0.72
CA ASP A 49 -11.87 -4.47 1.60
C ASP A 49 -12.99 -3.77 0.81
N PHE A 50 -12.66 -3.17 -0.33
CA PHE A 50 -13.64 -2.56 -1.22
C PHE A 50 -14.57 -3.58 -1.87
N GLU A 51 -14.06 -4.74 -2.27
CA GLU A 51 -14.88 -5.82 -2.84
C GLU A 51 -15.88 -6.37 -1.81
N ASP A 52 -15.44 -6.55 -0.56
CA ASP A 52 -16.29 -7.11 0.51
C ASP A 52 -17.28 -6.08 1.08
N ASN A 53 -16.91 -4.80 1.19
CA ASN A 53 -17.67 -3.78 1.92
C ASN A 53 -18.20 -2.63 1.04
N GLY A 54 -17.80 -2.53 -0.23
CA GLY A 54 -18.24 -1.48 -1.14
C GLY A 54 -17.99 -0.06 -0.61
N GLU A 55 -19.03 0.76 -0.58
CA GLU A 55 -18.98 2.15 -0.09
C GLU A 55 -18.60 2.26 1.40
N ASP A 56 -18.79 1.19 2.17
CA ASP A 56 -18.40 1.10 3.58
C ASP A 56 -16.96 0.60 3.79
N SER A 57 -16.17 0.47 2.72
CA SER A 57 -14.73 0.18 2.85
C SER A 57 -13.96 1.41 3.35
N ALA A 58 -12.77 1.18 3.93
CA ALA A 58 -11.88 2.26 4.33
C ALA A 58 -11.44 3.11 3.12
N LEU A 59 -11.18 2.45 1.98
CA LEU A 59 -10.78 3.12 0.74
C LEU A 59 -11.89 4.03 0.21
N ALA A 60 -13.13 3.53 0.12
CA ALA A 60 -14.25 4.33 -0.38
C ALA A 60 -14.53 5.56 0.49
N ARG A 61 -14.56 5.39 1.82
CA ARG A 61 -14.76 6.51 2.76
C ARG A 61 -13.67 7.57 2.68
N LEU A 62 -12.41 7.15 2.52
CA LEU A 62 -11.28 8.08 2.40
C LEU A 62 -11.42 8.94 1.13
N LEU A 63 -11.75 8.32 0.01
CA LEU A 63 -11.86 8.99 -1.29
C LEU A 63 -13.17 9.75 -1.50
N ALA A 64 -14.22 9.46 -0.74
CA ALA A 64 -15.49 10.18 -0.81
C ALA A 64 -15.46 11.56 -0.14
N THR A 65 -14.40 11.85 0.64
CA THR A 65 -14.26 13.08 1.42
C THR A 65 -13.28 14.09 0.78
N ASP A 66 -12.72 13.76 -0.39
CA ASP A 66 -11.84 14.62 -1.20
C ASP A 66 -12.55 15.19 -2.45
#